data_AF-A0A7L1FBA8-F1
#
_entry.id   AF-A0A7L1FBA8-F1
#
_cell.length_a   1.000
_cell.length_b   1.000
_cell.length_c   1.000
_cell.angle_alpha   90.00
_cell.angle_beta   90.00
_cell.angle_gamma   90.00
#
_symmetry.space_group_name_H-M   'P 1'
#
loop_
_entity.id
_entity.type
_entity.pdbx_description
1 polymer ?
#
loop_
_entity_poly.entity_id
_entity_poly.type
_entity_poly.pdbx_seq_one_letter_code
_entity_poly.pdbx_strand_id
1 'polypeptide(L)'
;ERPYECGECGKGCRDSADLTRHQRIHTRERPYECEQCGKSFNQCSSLIRHQNIHAEERPYKCGECGKGFNQRKGFKQNSHLITHQRIHTGERPYKCLQCGKSFTQSSQLTQH
;
A
#
# COMPACT_ATOMS: atom_id res chain seq x y z
N GLU A 1 3.70 5.28 23.29
CA GLU A 1 2.68 4.44 23.95
C GLU A 1 1.40 4.46 23.12
N ARG A 2 0.47 3.52 23.33
CA ARG A 2 -0.82 3.45 22.61
C ARG A 2 -1.95 3.56 23.65
N PRO A 3 -2.27 4.78 24.12
CA PRO A 3 -3.17 4.98 25.25
C PRO A 3 -4.65 4.78 24.90
N TYR A 4 -5.00 4.71 23.62
CA TYR A 4 -6.37 4.50 23.17
C TYR A 4 -6.56 3.04 22.76
N GLU A 5 -7.62 2.39 23.23
CA GLU A 5 -7.88 0.98 22.92
C GLU A 5 -9.27 0.79 22.31
N CYS A 6 -9.36 -0.08 21.30
CA CYS A 6 -10.63 -0.45 20.71
C CYS A 6 -11.36 -1.46 21.59
N GLY A 7 -12.51 -1.09 22.13
CA GLY A 7 -13.34 -1.98 22.95
C GLY A 7 -13.86 -3.24 22.25
N GLU A 8 -13.90 -3.27 20.91
CA GLU A 8 -14.38 -4.43 20.15
C GLU A 8 -13.30 -5.49 19.87
N CYS A 9 -12.03 -5.10 19.79
CA CYS A 9 -10.96 -6.01 19.39
C CYS A 9 -9.63 -5.83 20.14
N GLY A 10 -9.60 -4.97 21.17
CA GLY A 10 -8.42 -4.70 22.00
C GLY A 10 -7.28 -3.98 21.27
N LYS A 11 -7.51 -3.47 20.06
CA LYS A 11 -6.43 -2.86 19.28
C LYS A 11 -6.04 -1.51 19.87
N GLY A 12 -4.78 -1.39 20.28
CA GLY A 12 -4.18 -0.11 20.69
C GLY A 12 -3.96 0.85 19.52
N CYS A 13 -4.35 2.11 19.72
CA CYS A 13 -4.25 3.27 18.84
C CYS A 13 -3.38 4.36 19.50
N ARG A 14 -2.75 5.20 18.67
CA ARG A 14 -1.83 6.24 19.15
C ARG A 14 -2.57 7.46 19.68
N ASP A 15 -3.67 7.80 19.05
CA ASP A 15 -4.52 8.92 19.40
C ASP A 15 -6.02 8.56 19.19
N SER A 16 -6.90 9.46 19.65
CA SER A 16 -8.35 9.30 19.51
C SER A 16 -8.82 9.31 18.06
N ALA A 17 -8.20 10.12 17.18
CA ALA A 17 -8.59 10.18 15.77
C ALA A 17 -8.26 8.86 15.04
N ASP A 18 -7.13 8.24 15.37
CA ASP A 18 -6.73 6.91 14.91
C ASP A 18 -7.70 5.83 15.40
N LEU A 19 -8.20 5.94 16.64
CA LEU A 19 -9.21 5.03 17.19
C LEU A 19 -10.56 5.18 16.46
N THR A 20 -11.06 6.40 16.28
CA THR A 20 -12.30 6.67 15.53
C THR A 20 -12.21 6.15 14.10
N ARG A 21 -11.08 6.38 13.42
CA ARG A 21 -10.85 5.85 12.07
C ARG A 21 -10.79 4.33 12.05
N HIS A 22 -10.24 3.71 13.10
CA HIS A 22 -10.18 2.26 13.23
C HIS A 22 -11.56 1.64 13.41
N GLN A 23 -12.44 2.26 14.21
CA GLN A 23 -13.81 1.78 14.44
C GLN A 23 -14.63 1.62 13.14
N ARG A 24 -14.33 2.41 12.11
CA ARG A 24 -14.94 2.26 10.77
C ARG A 24 -14.76 0.87 10.15
N ILE A 25 -13.77 0.10 10.59
CA ILE A 25 -13.58 -1.28 10.13
C ILE A 25 -14.70 -2.19 10.65
N HIS A 26 -15.16 -1.96 11.87
CA HIS A 26 -16.19 -2.78 12.50
C HIS A 26 -17.58 -2.38 12.02
N THR A 27 -17.86 -1.07 11.95
CA THR A 27 -19.13 -0.54 11.44
C THR A 27 -19.28 -0.69 9.93
N ARG A 28 -18.19 -1.03 9.22
CA ARG A 28 -18.09 -1.05 7.75
C ARG A 28 -18.41 0.29 7.09
N GLU A 29 -18.36 1.38 7.84
CA GLU A 29 -18.58 2.74 7.34
C GLU A 29 -17.50 3.11 6.30
N ARG A 30 -17.95 3.60 5.14
CA ARG A 30 -17.09 3.99 4.03
C ARG A 30 -17.47 5.37 3.50
N PRO A 31 -17.11 6.46 4.22
CA PRO A 31 -17.58 7.80 3.90
C PRO A 31 -17.05 8.37 2.57
N TYR A 32 -15.99 7.77 2.01
CA TYR A 32 -15.28 8.34 0.87
C TYR A 32 -15.61 7.54 -0.39
N GLU A 33 -16.50 8.07 -1.22
CA GLU A 33 -16.93 7.44 -2.46
C GLU A 33 -16.18 7.97 -3.68
N CYS A 34 -15.88 7.07 -4.62
CA CYS A 34 -15.36 7.44 -5.92
C CYS A 34 -16.51 7.75 -6.88
N GLU A 35 -16.68 9.04 -7.21
CA GLU A 35 -17.74 9.50 -8.12
C GLU A 35 -17.71 8.85 -9.51
N GLN A 36 -16.54 8.41 -9.97
CA GLN A 36 -16.39 7.78 -11.28
C GLN A 36 -16.87 6.32 -11.34
N CYS A 37 -16.86 5.58 -10.22
CA CYS A 37 -17.19 4.14 -10.23
C CYS A 37 -18.02 3.65 -9.03
N GLY A 38 -18.46 4.55 -8.16
CA GLY A 38 -19.27 4.26 -6.96
C GLY A 38 -18.55 3.47 -5.87
N LYS A 39 -17.24 3.21 -5.99
CA LYS A 39 -16.50 2.46 -4.95
C LYS A 39 -16.23 3.34 -3.73
N SER A 40 -16.66 2.88 -2.56
CA SER A 40 -16.47 3.59 -1.29
C SER A 40 -15.32 3.02 -0.43
N PHE A 41 -14.65 3.91 0.30
CA PHE A 41 -13.48 3.65 1.15
C PHE A 41 -13.70 4.22 2.56
N ASN A 42 -13.05 3.60 3.55
CA ASN A 42 -13.09 4.06 4.95
C ASN A 42 -12.08 5.19 5.25
N GLN A 43 -11.16 5.47 4.33
CA GLN A 43 -10.13 6.51 4.45
C GLN A 43 -9.99 7.33 3.17
N CYS A 44 -9.87 8.66 3.31
CA CYS A 44 -9.68 9.59 2.19
C CYS A 44 -8.40 9.27 1.38
N SER A 45 -7.30 8.93 2.06
CA SER A 45 -6.04 8.56 1.40
C SER A 45 -6.17 7.31 0.52
N SER A 46 -7.07 6.38 0.87
CA SER A 46 -7.38 5.21 0.07
C SER A 46 -8.20 5.58 -1.17
N LEU A 47 -9.17 6.49 -1.06
CA LEU A 47 -9.91 7.03 -2.20
C LEU A 47 -8.98 7.77 -3.17
N ILE A 48 -8.13 8.67 -2.67
CA ILE A 48 -7.16 9.42 -3.50
C ILE A 48 -6.24 8.45 -4.27
N ARG A 49 -5.74 7.41 -3.59
CA ARG A 49 -4.93 6.37 -4.24
C ARG A 49 -5.73 5.59 -5.28
N HIS A 50 -7.00 5.30 -4.98
CA HIS A 50 -7.88 4.61 -5.90
C HIS A 50 -8.14 5.42 -7.17
N GLN A 51 -8.37 6.73 -7.06
CA GLN A 51 -8.62 7.60 -8.23
C GLN A 51 -7.48 7.54 -9.27
N ASN A 52 -6.24 7.24 -8.85
CA ASN A 52 -5.14 7.03 -9.79
C ASN A 52 -5.31 5.83 -10.73
N ILE A 53 -6.22 4.89 -10.45
CA ILE A 53 -6.51 3.79 -11.40
C ILE A 53 -7.31 4.28 -12.60
N HIS A 54 -8.09 5.35 -12.40
CA HIS A 54 -8.90 5.97 -13.43
C HIS A 54 -8.11 7.01 -14.23
N ALA A 55 -7.03 7.52 -13.64
CA ALA A 55 -6.06 8.30 -14.38
C ALA A 55 -5.37 7.37 -15.41
N GLU A 56 -5.60 7.65 -16.70
CA GLU A 56 -4.94 6.95 -17.81
C GLU A 56 -3.43 7.18 -17.81
N GLU A 57 -2.97 8.23 -17.14
CA GLU A 57 -1.56 8.57 -17.02
C GLU A 57 -0.88 7.79 -15.90
N ARG A 58 0.08 6.94 -16.30
CA ARG A 58 1.04 6.31 -15.39
C ARG A 58 2.37 7.07 -15.49
N PRO A 59 2.60 8.11 -14.67
CA PRO A 59 3.75 9.01 -14.84
C PRO A 59 5.09 8.32 -14.63
N TYR A 60 5.12 7.21 -13.88
CA TYR A 60 6.35 6.48 -13.59
C TYR A 60 6.50 5.31 -14.55
N LYS A 61 7.36 5.45 -15.55
CA LYS A 61 7.61 4.41 -16.54
C LYS A 61 8.94 3.72 -16.29
N CYS A 62 8.99 2.41 -16.50
CA CYS A 62 10.24 1.67 -16.58
C CYS A 62 10.96 2.06 -17.88
N GLY A 63 12.20 2.52 -17.78
CA GLY A 63 13.01 2.86 -18.95
C GLY A 63 13.35 1.68 -19.84
N GLU A 64 13.39 0.46 -19.28
CA GLU A 64 13.81 -0.75 -20.01
C GLU A 64 12.68 -1.40 -20.79
N CYS A 65 11.44 -1.41 -20.26
CA CYS A 65 10.31 -2.09 -20.89
C CYS A 65 9.08 -1.20 -21.12
N GLY A 66 9.17 0.11 -20.82
CA GLY A 66 8.09 1.08 -20.99
C GLY A 66 6.91 0.91 -20.03
N LYS A 67 6.92 -0.10 -19.15
CA LYS A 67 5.80 -0.39 -18.24
C LYS A 67 5.54 0.77 -17.27
N GLY A 68 4.32 1.29 -17.28
CA GLY A 68 3.87 2.38 -16.41
C GLY A 68 3.37 1.93 -15.04
N PHE A 69 3.67 2.72 -14.01
CA PHE A 69 3.28 2.53 -12.62
C PHE A 69 2.62 3.78 -12.05
N ASN A 70 1.59 3.57 -11.23
CA ASN A 70 0.95 4.62 -10.45
C ASN A 70 1.72 4.82 -9.15
N GLN A 71 1.78 6.06 -8.67
CA GLN A 71 2.41 6.39 -7.40
C GLN A 71 1.40 6.98 -6.42
N ARG A 72 1.67 6.84 -5.14
CA ARG A 72 0.98 7.60 -4.09
C ARG A 72 1.46 9.05 -4.09
N LYS A 73 0.52 10.00 -4.18
CA LYS A 73 0.81 11.45 -4.06
C LYS A 73 1.60 11.73 -2.76
N GLY A 74 2.63 12.55 -2.85
CA GLY A 74 3.48 12.97 -1.71
C GLY A 74 4.75 12.14 -1.48
N PHE A 75 5.04 11.13 -2.29
CA PHE A 75 6.30 10.37 -2.22
C PHE A 75 7.25 10.81 -3.35
N LYS A 76 8.55 10.96 -3.05
CA LYS A 76 9.56 11.35 -4.07
C LYS A 76 9.94 10.20 -5.00
N GLN A 77 9.76 8.95 -4.56
CA GLN A 77 10.12 7.75 -5.32
C GLN A 77 8.94 6.78 -5.45
N ASN A 78 8.89 6.02 -6.54
CA ASN A 78 7.86 4.99 -6.76
C ASN A 78 8.43 3.61 -6.39
N SER A 79 8.07 3.12 -5.20
CA SER A 79 8.52 1.82 -4.69
C SER A 79 8.14 0.64 -5.58
N HIS A 80 7.01 0.71 -6.29
CA HIS A 80 6.60 -0.34 -7.23
C HIS A 80 7.49 -0.36 -8.47
N LEU A 81 7.87 0.81 -9.00
CA LEU A 81 8.80 0.90 -10.12
C LEU A 81 10.19 0.38 -9.72
N ILE A 82 10.69 0.79 -8.54
CA ILE A 82 12.00 0.32 -8.03
C ILE A 82 12.01 -1.20 -7.87
N THR A 83 10.97 -1.76 -7.26
CA THR A 83 10.85 -3.20 -7.09
C THR A 83 10.74 -3.93 -8.43
N HIS A 84 10.05 -3.32 -9.41
CA HIS A 84 9.95 -3.87 -10.75
C HIS A 84 11.29 -3.88 -11.48
N GLN A 85 12.12 -2.83 -11.34
CA GLN A 85 13.44 -2.77 -11.97
C GLN A 85 14.36 -3.93 -11.55
N ARG A 86 14.15 -4.50 -10.35
CA ARG A 86 14.87 -5.70 -9.89
C ARG A 86 14.65 -6.93 -10.77
N ILE A 87 13.57 -6.98 -11.55
CA ILE A 87 13.32 -8.06 -12.50
C ILE A 87 14.34 -8.00 -13.63
N HIS A 88 14.74 -6.80 -14.05
CA HIS A 88 15.70 -6.63 -15.13
C HIS A 88 17.14 -6.73 -14.63
N THR A 89 17.44 -6.17 -13.45
CA THR A 89 18.79 -6.24 -12.87
C THR A 89 19.10 -7.60 -12.23
N GLY A 90 18.08 -8.41 -11.95
CA GLY A 90 18.21 -9.67 -11.21
C GLY A 90 18.49 -9.49 -9.71
N GLU A 91 18.44 -8.26 -9.18
CA GLU A 91 18.73 -7.98 -7.78
C GLU A 91 17.74 -8.71 -6.84
N ARG A 92 18.27 -9.50 -5.90
CA ARG A 92 17.48 -10.25 -4.91
C ARG A 92 18.01 -10.00 -3.49
N PRO A 93 17.65 -8.86 -2.86
CA PRO A 93 18.23 -8.45 -1.58
C PRO A 93 17.83 -9.33 -0.40
N TYR A 94 16.69 -10.03 -0.51
CA TYR A 94 16.10 -10.73 0.63
C TYR A 94 16.49 -12.21 0.58
N LYS A 95 17.46 -12.60 1.40
CA LYS A 95 17.98 -13.96 1.43
C LYS A 95 17.43 -14.74 2.64
N CYS A 96 16.92 -15.95 2.38
CA CYS A 96 16.62 -16.93 3.40
C CYS A 96 17.93 -17.51 3.93
N LEU A 97 18.19 -17.34 5.23
CA LEU A 97 19.41 -17.82 5.87
C LEU A 97 19.42 -19.34 6.07
N GLN A 98 18.25 -19.99 6.05
CA GLN A 98 18.13 -21.43 6.26
C GLN A 98 18.45 -22.23 4.99
N CYS A 99 17.89 -21.82 3.84
CA CYS A 99 18.05 -22.56 2.58
C CYS A 99 18.87 -21.80 1.52
N GLY A 100 19.28 -20.57 1.79
CA GLY A 100 20.08 -19.74 0.90
C GLY A 100 19.33 -19.09 -0.27
N LYS A 101 18.03 -19.38 -0.45
CA LYS A 101 17.21 -18.78 -1.53
C LYS A 101 17.07 -17.27 -1.36
N SER A 102 17.19 -16.53 -2.46
CA SER A 102 17.04 -15.06 -2.46
C SER A 102 15.80 -14.61 -3.26
N PHE A 103 15.16 -13.54 -2.79
CA PHE A 103 13.90 -12.99 -3.29
C PHE A 103 14.03 -11.50 -3.61
N THR A 104 13.17 -11.01 -4.51
CA THR A 104 13.17 -9.59 -4.93
C THR A 104 12.39 -8.70 -3.96
N GLN A 105 11.50 -9.29 -3.15
CA GLN A 105 10.66 -8.62 -2.16
C GLN A 105 10.70 -9.33 -0.80
N SER A 106 10.58 -8.56 0.29
CA SER A 106 10.54 -9.10 1.64
C SER A 106 9.31 -9.98 1.89
N SER A 107 8.15 -9.60 1.33
CA SER A 107 6.90 -10.37 1.46
C SER A 107 7.02 -11.79 0.90
N GLN A 108 7.79 -11.96 -0.19
CA GLN A 108 8.07 -13.27 -0.77
C GLN A 108 8.93 -14.13 0.17
N LEU A 109 9.93 -13.51 0.83
CA LEU A 109 10.72 -14.21 1.84
C LEU A 109 9.88 -14.60 3.06
N THR A 110 8.94 -13.74 3.50
CA THR A 110 8.06 -14.05 4.63
C THR A 110 7.08 -15.18 4.33
N GLN A 111 6.64 -15.30 3.07
CA GLN A 111 5.77 -16.40 2.63
C GLN A 111 6.54 -17.72 2.44
N HIS A 112 7.80 -17.62 2.04
CA HIS A 112 8.69 -18.76 1.79
C HIS A 112 9.05 -19.51 3.07
#